data_AF-A0A1W2BQS5-F1
#
_entry.id   AF-A0A1W2BQS5-F1
#
_cell.length_a   1.000
_cell.length_b   1.000
_cell.length_c   1.000
_cell.angle_alpha   90.00
_cell.angle_beta   90.00
_cell.angle_gamma   90.00
#
_symmetry.space_group_name_H-M   'P 1'
#
loop_
_entity.id
_entity.type
_entity.pdbx_description
1 polymer ?
#
loop_
_entity_poly.entity_id
_entity_poly.type
_entity_poly.pdbx_seq_one_letter_code
_entity_poly.pdbx_strand_id
1 'polypeptide(L)'
;MKETTDTVDTGKIRTTLNKNKAQISLSLKLCVHCTLCAESCFLYMHREKDPVYMPSHKFINSLGRLYKKKGNIDRKGLEEIREVVWDRCVLCTRCYCPMGIDIPGMIALTRGICRDQGVLPQFDEE
;
A
#
# COMPACT_ATOMS: atom_id res chain seq x y z
N MET A 1 -18.81 -18.44 -12.81
CA MET A 1 -18.00 -17.27 -12.38
C MET A 1 -16.58 -17.74 -12.18
N LYS A 2 -15.61 -17.01 -12.73
CA LYS A 2 -14.25 -17.47 -13.09
C LYS A 2 -13.46 -18.04 -11.90
N GLU A 3 -12.98 -19.28 -12.08
CA GLU A 3 -11.85 -19.86 -11.35
C GLU A 3 -10.66 -18.90 -11.47
N THR A 4 -10.38 -18.15 -10.41
CA THR A 4 -9.20 -17.29 -10.36
C THR A 4 -8.15 -18.11 -9.66
N THR A 5 -7.09 -18.48 -10.40
CA THR A 5 -5.88 -19.14 -9.90
C THR A 5 -5.49 -18.61 -8.51
N ASP A 6 -5.77 -19.42 -7.48
CA ASP A 6 -5.68 -19.06 -6.06
C ASP A 6 -4.22 -18.93 -5.57
N THR A 7 -3.27 -19.15 -6.47
CA THR A 7 -1.84 -19.25 -6.17
C THR A 7 -1.14 -17.90 -6.38
N VAL A 8 -0.72 -17.30 -5.27
CA VAL A 8 0.12 -16.08 -5.27
C VAL A 8 1.56 -16.43 -5.69
N ASP A 9 2.08 -15.75 -6.71
CA ASP A 9 3.49 -15.84 -7.12
C ASP A 9 4.37 -14.96 -6.21
N THR A 10 4.74 -15.54 -5.07
CA THR A 10 5.64 -14.89 -4.11
C THR A 10 7.05 -14.63 -4.67
N GLY A 11 7.48 -15.37 -5.69
CA GLY A 11 8.77 -15.18 -6.36
C GLY A 11 8.83 -13.88 -7.15
N LYS A 12 7.76 -13.58 -7.90
CA LYS A 12 7.59 -12.31 -8.61
C LYS A 12 7.47 -11.13 -7.64
N ILE A 13 6.69 -11.28 -6.56
CA ILE A 13 6.60 -10.25 -5.50
C ILE A 13 7.99 -9.95 -4.93
N ARG A 14 8.74 -10.99 -4.54
CA ARG A 14 10.09 -10.84 -3.97
C ARG A 14 11.05 -10.18 -4.95
N THR A 15 10.95 -10.48 -6.23
CA THR A 15 11.76 -9.83 -7.28
C THR A 15 11.48 -8.33 -7.34
N THR A 16 10.20 -7.93 -7.34
CA THR A 16 9.80 -6.51 -7.34
C THR A 16 10.23 -5.79 -6.05
N LEU A 17 10.09 -6.43 -4.88
CA LEU A 17 10.56 -5.88 -3.61
C LEU A 17 12.08 -5.71 -3.59
N ASN A 18 12.84 -6.67 -4.11
CA ASN A 18 14.30 -6.60 -4.18
C ASN A 18 14.78 -5.48 -5.10
N LYS A 19 14.13 -5.29 -6.26
CA LYS A 19 14.43 -4.19 -7.20
C LYS A 19 14.29 -2.81 -6.54
N ASN A 20 13.34 -2.65 -5.63
CA ASN A 20 13.04 -1.38 -4.95
C ASN A 20 13.54 -1.34 -3.50
N LYS A 21 14.37 -2.31 -3.08
CA LYS A 21 14.72 -2.55 -1.67
C LYS A 21 15.29 -1.33 -0.95
N ALA A 22 16.20 -0.61 -1.61
CA ALA A 22 16.85 0.56 -1.02
C ALA A 22 15.82 1.65 -0.68
N GLN A 23 14.95 1.99 -1.63
CA GLN A 23 13.90 2.99 -1.45
C GLN A 23 12.91 2.57 -0.36
N ILE A 24 12.37 1.35 -0.44
CA ILE A 24 11.41 0.83 0.54
C ILE A 24 12.02 0.82 1.95
N SER A 25 13.24 0.28 2.09
CA SER A 25 13.91 0.20 3.39
C SER A 25 14.20 1.58 3.96
N LEU A 26 14.59 2.54 3.13
CA LEU A 26 14.85 3.91 3.59
C LEU A 26 13.55 4.57 4.04
N SER A 27 12.49 4.52 3.23
CA SER A 27 11.18 5.07 3.56
C SER A 27 10.60 4.51 4.86
N LEU A 28 10.73 3.19 5.10
CA LEU A 28 10.27 2.58 6.35
C LEU A 28 11.09 3.03 7.56
N LYS A 29 12.40 3.25 7.41
CA LYS A 29 13.27 3.75 8.49
C LYS A 29 13.05 5.23 8.81
N LEU A 30 12.73 6.04 7.80
CA LEU A 30 12.49 7.48 7.96
C LEU A 30 11.14 7.81 8.58
N CYS A 31 10.17 6.89 8.57
CA CYS A 31 8.87 7.15 9.15
C CYS A 31 8.93 7.14 10.68
N VAL A 32 9.04 8.32 11.28
CA VAL A 32 9.08 8.50 12.75
C VAL A 32 7.70 8.58 13.41
N HIS A 33 6.63 8.18 12.71
CA HIS A 33 5.25 8.21 13.20
C HIS A 33 4.76 9.59 13.71
N CYS A 34 5.31 10.68 13.18
CA CYS A 34 4.99 12.06 13.63
C CYS A 34 3.57 12.55 13.26
N THR A 35 2.78 11.77 12.53
CA THR A 35 1.42 12.12 12.06
C THR A 35 1.30 13.35 11.15
N LEU A 36 2.39 14.07 10.83
CA LEU A 36 2.36 15.29 10.00
C LEU A 36 1.84 15.08 8.56
N CYS A 37 1.83 13.83 8.06
CA CYS A 37 1.22 13.52 6.77
C CYS A 37 -0.32 13.43 6.81
N ALA A 38 -0.94 13.36 7.99
CA ALA A 38 -2.37 13.06 8.13
C ALA A 38 -3.26 14.12 7.47
N GLU A 39 -3.07 15.39 7.84
CA GLU A 39 -3.90 16.51 7.35
C GLU A 39 -3.75 16.77 5.85
N SER A 40 -2.66 16.30 5.23
CA SER A 40 -2.48 16.37 3.78
C SER A 40 -3.40 15.43 2.99
N CYS A 41 -4.01 14.44 3.66
CA CYS A 41 -4.90 13.47 3.01
C CYS A 41 -6.36 13.91 3.13
N PHE A 42 -6.97 14.27 2.01
CA PHE A 42 -8.38 14.66 2.01
C PHE A 42 -9.32 13.55 2.49
N LEU A 43 -9.01 12.27 2.24
CA LEU A 43 -9.81 11.15 2.74
C LEU A 43 -9.76 11.06 4.26
N TYR A 44 -8.59 11.27 4.88
CA TYR A 44 -8.48 11.36 6.33
C TYR A 44 -9.35 12.49 6.88
N MET A 45 -9.31 13.67 6.24
CA MET A 45 -10.12 14.82 6.67
C MET A 45 -11.62 14.61 6.51
N HIS A 46 -12.07 13.90 5.46
CA HIS A 46 -13.49 13.65 5.18
C HIS A 46 -14.06 12.42 5.89
N ARG A 47 -13.20 11.48 6.31
CA ARG A 47 -13.59 10.25 7.02
C ARG A 47 -13.40 10.42 8.52
N GLU A 48 -13.85 11.55 9.04
CA GLU A 48 -13.86 11.85 10.49
C GLU A 48 -12.49 11.70 11.17
N LYS A 49 -11.39 11.92 10.44
CA LYS A 49 -10.02 11.75 10.92
C LYS A 49 -9.72 10.32 11.41
N ASP A 50 -10.37 9.31 10.83
CA ASP A 50 -10.05 7.92 11.12
C ASP A 50 -8.59 7.59 10.71
N PRO A 51 -7.73 7.15 11.65
CA PRO A 51 -6.33 6.82 11.41
C PRO A 51 -6.07 5.83 10.27
N VAL A 52 -7.04 4.97 9.91
CA VAL A 52 -6.86 4.01 8.80
C VAL A 52 -6.65 4.72 7.44
N TYR A 53 -7.12 5.97 7.32
CA TYR A 53 -6.94 6.82 6.15
C TYR A 53 -5.66 7.67 6.17
N MET A 54 -4.87 7.62 7.25
CA MET A 54 -3.60 8.35 7.32
C MET A 54 -2.60 7.84 6.26
N PRO A 55 -1.88 8.72 5.54
CA PRO A 55 -0.91 8.28 4.52
C PRO A 55 0.17 7.33 5.04
N SER A 56 0.73 7.60 6.21
CA SER A 56 1.70 6.70 6.86
C SER A 56 1.09 5.33 7.16
N HIS A 57 -0.14 5.29 7.69
CA HIS A 57 -0.87 4.05 7.95
C HIS A 57 -1.03 3.22 6.66
N LYS A 58 -1.43 3.87 5.56
CA LYS A 58 -1.59 3.18 4.27
C LYS A 58 -0.29 2.58 3.77
N PHE A 59 0.80 3.34 3.78
CA PHE A 59 2.12 2.88 3.34
C PHE A 59 2.63 1.70 4.19
N ILE A 60 2.55 1.82 5.52
CA ILE A 60 3.05 0.81 6.45
C ILE A 60 2.24 -0.49 6.35
N ASN A 61 0.92 -0.40 6.26
CA ASN A 61 0.02 -1.57 6.23
C ASN A 61 -0.16 -2.18 4.83
N SER A 62 0.40 -1.56 3.79
CA SER A 62 0.45 -2.10 2.42
C SER A 62 1.87 -2.57 2.07
N LEU A 63 2.70 -1.70 1.49
CA LEU A 63 4.07 -2.04 1.09
C LEU A 63 4.94 -2.46 2.27
N GLY A 64 4.80 -1.78 3.41
CA GLY A 64 5.55 -2.11 4.62
C GLY A 64 5.26 -3.53 5.11
N ARG A 65 3.99 -3.95 5.08
CA ARG A 65 3.54 -5.31 5.39
C ARG A 65 4.13 -6.34 4.43
N LEU A 66 4.08 -6.07 3.11
CA LEU A 66 4.68 -6.94 2.09
C LEU A 66 6.20 -7.09 2.30
N TYR A 67 6.88 -5.97 2.52
CA TYR A 67 8.32 -5.93 2.71
C TYR A 67 8.76 -6.68 3.99
N LYS A 68 8.06 -6.46 5.11
CA LYS A 68 8.32 -7.18 6.38
C LYS A 68 8.12 -8.69 6.24
N LYS A 69 7.11 -9.11 5.49
CA LYS A 69 6.87 -10.53 5.16
C LYS A 69 7.79 -11.08 4.07
N LYS A 70 8.71 -10.27 3.51
CA LYS A 70 9.60 -10.65 2.40
C LYS A 70 8.84 -11.18 1.17
N GLY A 71 7.63 -10.66 0.94
CA GLY A 71 6.73 -11.13 -0.12
C GLY A 71 6.00 -12.45 0.17
N ASN A 72 6.22 -13.09 1.33
CA ASN A 72 5.49 -14.28 1.73
C ASN A 72 4.08 -13.90 2.22
N ILE A 73 3.12 -13.86 1.32
CA ILE A 73 1.74 -13.49 1.59
C ILE A 73 0.79 -14.36 0.77
N ASP A 74 -0.38 -14.62 1.33
CA ASP A 74 -1.47 -15.37 0.72
C ASP A 74 -2.45 -14.44 -0.01
N ARG A 75 -3.40 -15.05 -0.75
CA ARG A 75 -4.43 -14.33 -1.52
C ARG A 75 -5.24 -13.39 -0.63
N LYS A 76 -5.65 -13.86 0.54
CA LYS A 76 -6.36 -13.08 1.55
C LYS A 76 -5.56 -11.85 1.99
N GLY A 77 -4.27 -12.02 2.30
CA GLY A 77 -3.41 -10.91 2.68
C GLY A 77 -3.26 -9.86 1.58
N LEU A 78 -3.29 -10.25 0.29
CA LEU A 78 -3.31 -9.30 -0.82
C LEU A 78 -4.67 -8.61 -0.98
N GLU A 79 -5.81 -9.28 -0.73
CA GLU A 79 -7.11 -8.61 -0.68
C GLU A 79 -7.18 -7.57 0.45
N GLU A 80 -6.65 -7.87 1.63
CA GLU A 80 -6.58 -6.89 2.72
C GLU A 80 -5.71 -5.67 2.33
N ILE A 81 -4.64 -5.89 1.58
CA ILE A 81 -3.80 -4.79 1.06
C ILE A 81 -4.52 -4.01 -0.04
N ARG A 82 -5.31 -4.68 -0.88
CA ARG A 82 -6.11 -4.05 -1.93
C ARG A 82 -7.01 -2.97 -1.34
N GLU A 83 -7.72 -3.29 -0.27
CA GLU A 83 -8.60 -2.34 0.42
C GLU A 83 -7.84 -1.07 0.85
N VAL A 84 -6.61 -1.23 1.37
CA VAL A 84 -5.76 -0.10 1.78
C VAL A 84 -5.35 0.77 0.59
N VAL A 85 -4.95 0.14 -0.53
CA VAL A 85 -4.35 0.86 -1.66
C VAL A 85 -5.36 1.38 -2.68
N TRP A 86 -6.61 0.91 -2.69
CA TRP A 86 -7.68 1.38 -3.57
C TRP A 86 -8.82 2.04 -2.81
N ASP A 87 -9.38 1.40 -1.79
CA ASP A 87 -10.62 1.89 -1.15
C ASP A 87 -10.31 3.03 -0.18
N ARG A 88 -9.18 2.93 0.52
CA ARG A 88 -8.71 3.98 1.43
C ARG A 88 -7.85 5.01 0.71
N CYS A 89 -7.46 4.82 -0.54
CA CYS A 89 -6.56 5.72 -1.26
C CYS A 89 -6.92 5.86 -2.73
N VAL A 90 -7.21 7.08 -3.18
CA VAL A 90 -7.43 7.37 -4.62
C VAL A 90 -6.14 7.71 -5.38
N LEU A 91 -4.98 7.68 -4.73
CA LEU A 91 -3.68 8.05 -5.30
C LEU A 91 -3.66 9.48 -5.91
N CYS A 92 -4.24 10.46 -5.22
CA CYS A 92 -4.26 11.87 -5.66
C CYS A 92 -2.92 12.61 -5.56
N THR A 93 -1.85 11.93 -5.14
CA THR A 93 -0.47 12.45 -4.95
C THR A 93 -0.31 13.71 -4.09
N ARG A 94 -1.36 14.18 -3.40
CA ARG A 94 -1.33 15.38 -2.55
C ARG A 94 -0.67 15.17 -1.19
N CYS A 95 -0.53 13.93 -0.73
CA CYS A 95 0.03 13.69 0.59
C CYS A 95 1.53 14.04 0.64
N TYR A 96 1.93 14.71 1.72
CA TYR A 96 3.28 15.18 1.92
C TYR A 96 3.86 14.61 3.21
N CYS A 97 5.14 14.23 3.18
CA CYS A 97 5.88 13.80 4.36
C CYS A 97 7.10 14.72 4.54
N PRO A 98 7.25 15.38 5.70
CA PRO A 98 8.40 16.26 5.96
C PRO A 98 9.73 15.50 6.04
N MET A 99 9.69 14.17 6.22
CA MET A 99 10.88 13.31 6.17
C MET A 99 11.26 12.92 4.73
N GLY A 100 10.58 13.44 3.71
CA GLY A 100 10.87 13.17 2.30
C GLY A 100 10.40 11.81 1.80
N ILE A 101 9.48 11.14 2.51
CA ILE A 101 8.94 9.85 2.07
C ILE A 101 7.95 10.07 0.92
N ASP A 102 8.23 9.46 -0.23
CA ASP A 102 7.31 9.37 -1.37
C ASP A 102 6.21 8.32 -1.11
N ILE A 103 5.26 8.67 -0.24
CA ILE A 103 4.11 7.81 0.07
C ILE A 103 3.30 7.47 -1.19
N PRO A 104 2.97 8.41 -2.09
CA PRO A 104 2.27 8.09 -3.33
C PRO A 104 2.99 7.02 -4.15
N GLY A 105 4.31 7.16 -4.35
CA GLY A 105 5.12 6.17 -5.07
C GLY A 105 5.10 4.79 -4.42
N MET A 106 5.17 4.73 -3.08
CA MET A 106 5.08 3.46 -2.35
C MET A 106 3.70 2.78 -2.50
N ILE A 107 2.61 3.56 -2.50
CA ILE A 107 1.26 3.03 -2.77
C ILE A 107 1.14 2.58 -4.23
N ALA A 108 1.65 3.35 -5.19
CA ALA A 108 1.63 3.01 -6.61
C ALA A 108 2.39 1.71 -6.89
N LEU A 109 3.57 1.53 -6.28
CA LEU A 109 4.34 0.30 -6.34
C LEU A 109 3.53 -0.90 -5.81
N THR A 110 2.82 -0.73 -4.70
CA THR A 110 1.99 -1.79 -4.13
C THR A 110 0.81 -2.17 -5.02
N ARG A 111 0.16 -1.18 -5.66
CA ARG A 111 -0.87 -1.43 -6.67
C ARG A 111 -0.31 -2.23 -7.86
N GLY A 112 0.92 -1.93 -8.28
CA GLY A 112 1.63 -2.69 -9.30
C GLY A 112 1.82 -4.15 -8.90
N ILE A 113 2.30 -4.40 -7.68
CA ILE A 113 2.42 -5.76 -7.12
C ILE A 113 1.06 -6.47 -7.10
N CYS A 114 0.01 -5.81 -6.64
CA CYS A 114 -1.33 -6.41 -6.60
C CYS A 114 -1.83 -6.79 -8.00
N ARG A 115 -1.70 -5.89 -8.98
CA ARG A 115 -2.07 -6.16 -10.39
C ARG A 115 -1.29 -7.34 -10.98
N ASP A 116 0.01 -7.42 -10.68
CA ASP A 116 0.87 -8.52 -11.10
C ASP A 116 0.41 -9.90 -10.58
N GLN A 117 -0.39 -9.90 -9.52
CA GLN A 117 -0.96 -11.09 -8.87
C GLN A 117 -2.47 -11.26 -9.19
N GLY A 118 -3.00 -10.50 -10.15
CA GLY A 118 -4.43 -10.56 -10.50
C GLY A 118 -5.36 -9.89 -9.49
N VAL A 119 -4.82 -9.16 -8.51
CA VAL A 119 -5.59 -8.42 -7.51
C VAL A 119 -5.88 -7.03 -8.05
N LEU A 120 -7.14 -6.78 -8.38
CA LEU A 120 -7.63 -5.58 -9.04
C LEU A 120 -8.58 -4.79 -8.13
N PRO A 121 -8.75 -3.48 -8.33
CA PRO A 121 -9.82 -2.75 -7.66
C PRO A 121 -11.18 -3.37 -8.00
N GLN A 122 -12.05 -3.49 -7.01
CA GLN A 122 -13.47 -3.81 -7.25
C GLN A 122 -14.26 -2.52 -7.20
N PHE A 123 -15.28 -2.44 -8.05
CA PHE A 123 -16.16 -1.29 -8.18
C PHE A 123 -17.61 -1.65 -7.87
N ASP A 124 -17.88 -2.92 -7.57
CA ASP A 124 -19.21 -3.52 -7.46
C ASP A 124 -19.69 -3.66 -6.00
N GLU A 125 -19.02 -3.01 -5.05
CA GLU A 125 -19.41 -3.00 -3.64
C GLU A 125 -20.23 -1.73 -3.36
N GLU A 126 -21.56 -1.86 -3.44
CA GLU A 126 -22.56 -0.90 -2.90
C GLU A 126 -22.90 -1.22 -1.43
#